data_AF-A0A0L6V3F3-F1
#
_entry.id   AF-A0A0L6V3F3-F1
#
_cell.length_a   1.000
_cell.length_b   1.000
_cell.length_c   1.000
_cell.angle_alpha   90.00
_cell.angle_beta   90.00
_cell.angle_gamma   90.00
#
_symmetry.space_group_name_H-M   'P 1'
#
loop_
_entity.id
_entity.type
_entity.pdbx_description
1 polymer ?
#
loop_
_entity_poly.entity_id
_entity_poly.type
_entity_poly.pdbx_seq_one_letter_code
_entity_poly.pdbx_strand_id
1 'polypeptide(L)'
;MTQCMTSNQSKDNHIKLSNIEFSNQILRGSRLENIYATILKTTIEAIPILTKENFSSWQTQITALFKLGGVKNGMLNREPALEEDNNTTLCAIILSKPFIDTPNNFVNAENEDQAQLLLKAILKLFISLEPYNQARVYNSVSLCLE
;
A
#
# COMPACT_ATOMS: atom_id res chain seq x y z
N MET A 1 -56.86 49.42 -8.55
CA MET A 1 -56.54 48.01 -8.79
C MET A 1 -55.05 47.85 -8.64
N THR A 2 -54.58 47.38 -7.49
CA THR A 2 -53.16 47.13 -7.27
C THR A 2 -53.05 45.76 -6.62
N GLN A 3 -52.50 44.79 -7.34
CA GLN A 3 -52.10 43.54 -6.70
C GLN A 3 -50.74 43.09 -7.23
N CYS A 4 -49.79 43.21 -6.31
CA CYS A 4 -48.54 42.51 -6.11
C CYS A 4 -48.02 41.59 -7.23
N MET A 5 -46.87 41.96 -7.80
CA MET A 5 -45.87 40.99 -8.24
C MET A 5 -44.69 41.05 -7.27
N THR A 6 -44.56 40.07 -6.38
CA THR A 6 -43.27 39.80 -5.74
C THR A 6 -43.02 38.30 -5.57
N SER A 7 -41.82 37.93 -6.03
CA SER A 7 -40.92 36.93 -5.44
C SER A 7 -41.16 35.44 -5.74
N ASN A 8 -40.67 35.00 -6.90
CA ASN A 8 -40.26 33.60 -7.14
C ASN A 8 -38.73 33.41 -7.28
N GLN A 9 -37.94 34.49 -7.33
CA GLN A 9 -36.51 34.39 -7.65
C GLN A 9 -35.64 33.81 -6.52
N SER A 10 -36.07 33.88 -5.25
CA SER A 10 -35.25 33.40 -4.13
C SER A 10 -35.24 31.87 -3.97
N LYS A 11 -36.38 31.20 -4.24
CA LYS A 11 -36.51 29.73 -4.09
C LYS A 11 -35.82 28.96 -5.22
N ASP A 12 -35.91 29.47 -6.45
CA ASP A 12 -35.27 28.88 -7.62
C ASP A 12 -33.74 28.92 -7.54
N ASN A 13 -33.18 29.95 -6.91
CA ASN A 13 -31.73 30.08 -6.73
C ASN A 13 -31.21 29.08 -5.68
N HIS A 14 -31.94 28.83 -4.60
CA HIS A 14 -31.55 27.86 -3.56
C HIS A 14 -31.60 26.41 -4.08
N ILE A 15 -32.59 26.07 -4.90
CA ILE A 15 -32.71 24.75 -5.54
C ILE A 15 -31.59 24.55 -6.59
N LYS A 16 -31.23 25.59 -7.35
CA LYS A 16 -30.11 25.51 -8.30
C LYS A 16 -28.75 25.38 -7.60
N LEU A 17 -28.51 26.10 -6.50
CA LEU A 17 -27.27 26.02 -5.71
C LEU A 17 -27.06 24.61 -5.11
N SER A 18 -28.10 24.02 -4.51
CA SER A 18 -28.04 22.67 -3.95
C SER A 18 -27.79 21.58 -5.00
N ASN A 19 -28.39 21.70 -6.20
CA ASN A 19 -28.14 20.76 -7.30
C ASN A 19 -26.71 20.87 -7.86
N ILE A 20 -26.13 22.07 -7.87
CA ILE A 20 -24.74 22.29 -8.29
C ILE A 20 -23.78 21.73 -7.24
N GLU A 21 -24.03 21.92 -5.95
CA GLU A 21 -23.22 21.33 -4.86
C GLU A 21 -23.27 19.80 -4.86
N PHE A 22 -24.45 19.20 -5.03
CA PHE A 22 -24.61 17.75 -5.11
C PHE A 22 -23.89 17.16 -6.33
N SER A 23 -24.04 17.79 -7.50
CA SER A 23 -23.33 17.39 -8.72
C SER A 23 -21.81 17.55 -8.58
N ASN A 24 -21.36 18.59 -7.90
CA ASN A 24 -19.94 18.80 -7.60
C ASN A 24 -19.39 17.78 -6.60
N GLN A 25 -20.17 17.30 -5.64
CA GLN A 25 -19.79 16.19 -4.77
C GLN A 25 -19.66 14.88 -5.56
N ILE A 26 -20.62 14.56 -6.44
CA ILE A 26 -20.55 13.37 -7.30
C ILE A 26 -19.40 13.44 -8.33
N LEU A 27 -19.15 14.61 -8.94
CA LEU A 27 -18.04 14.84 -9.87
C LEU A 27 -16.65 14.92 -9.18
N ARG A 28 -16.62 15.22 -7.88
CA ARG A 28 -15.41 15.09 -7.05
C ARG A 28 -15.14 13.64 -6.69
N GLY A 29 -16.19 12.84 -6.43
CA GLY A 29 -16.10 11.38 -6.32
C GLY A 29 -15.45 10.76 -7.55
N SER A 30 -16.01 10.95 -8.75
CA SER A 30 -15.50 10.26 -9.95
C SER A 30 -14.10 10.66 -10.41
N ARG A 31 -13.71 11.94 -10.32
CA ARG A 31 -12.38 12.37 -10.79
C ARG A 31 -11.27 12.06 -9.79
N LEU A 32 -11.51 12.30 -8.49
CA LEU A 32 -10.50 12.01 -7.48
C LEU A 32 -10.33 10.51 -7.27
N GLU A 33 -11.41 9.72 -7.34
CA GLU A 33 -11.32 8.25 -7.32
C GLU A 33 -10.52 7.72 -8.51
N ASN A 34 -10.76 8.24 -9.71
CA ASN A 34 -9.98 7.86 -10.90
C ASN A 34 -8.50 8.24 -10.81
N ILE A 35 -8.19 9.42 -10.23
CA ILE A 35 -6.82 9.85 -9.97
C ILE A 35 -6.17 8.98 -8.87
N TYR A 36 -6.93 8.56 -7.85
CA TYR A 36 -6.42 7.66 -6.82
C TYR A 36 -6.15 6.26 -7.36
N ALA A 37 -7.08 5.69 -8.15
CA ALA A 37 -6.94 4.39 -8.79
C ALA A 37 -5.74 4.36 -9.77
N THR A 38 -5.74 5.29 -10.74
CA THR A 38 -4.59 6.14 -11.06
C THR A 38 -3.23 5.84 -10.42
N ILE A 39 -2.98 6.61 -9.37
CA ILE A 39 -1.77 6.63 -8.56
C ILE A 39 -1.50 5.27 -7.92
N LEU A 40 -2.53 4.56 -7.45
CA LEU A 40 -2.38 3.26 -6.83
C LEU A 40 -1.85 2.23 -7.84
N LYS A 41 -2.45 2.19 -9.04
CA LYS A 41 -2.01 1.33 -10.13
C LYS A 41 -0.56 1.63 -10.51
N THR A 42 -0.21 2.89 -10.74
CA THR A 42 1.16 3.26 -11.12
C THR A 42 2.16 2.97 -10.01
N THR A 43 1.77 3.13 -8.74
CA THR A 43 2.63 2.78 -7.59
C THR A 43 2.84 1.26 -7.51
N ILE A 44 1.79 0.45 -7.70
CA ILE A 44 1.92 -1.01 -7.73
C ILE A 44 2.82 -1.45 -8.89
N GLU A 45 2.65 -0.87 -10.08
CA GLU A 45 3.49 -1.16 -11.25
C GLU A 45 4.95 -0.77 -11.03
N ALA A 46 5.21 0.35 -10.35
CA ALA A 46 6.56 0.84 -10.05
C ALA A 46 7.34 -0.02 -9.03
N ILE A 47 6.70 -0.91 -8.28
CA ILE A 47 7.40 -1.84 -7.39
C ILE A 47 8.24 -2.80 -8.24
N PRO A 48 9.58 -2.75 -8.15
CA PRO A 48 10.44 -3.60 -8.94
C PRO A 48 10.35 -5.05 -8.48
N ILE A 49 10.77 -5.97 -9.33
CA ILE A 49 11.09 -7.34 -8.93
C ILE A 49 12.17 -7.27 -7.84
N LEU A 50 11.95 -7.94 -6.71
CA LEU A 50 12.87 -7.80 -5.60
C LEU A 50 14.15 -8.64 -5.83
N THR A 51 15.31 -7.99 -5.75
CA THR A 51 16.65 -8.59 -5.86
C THR A 51 17.54 -8.05 -4.73
N LYS A 52 18.67 -8.73 -4.47
CA LYS A 52 19.65 -8.28 -3.45
C LYS A 52 20.15 -6.86 -3.70
N GLU A 53 20.35 -6.51 -4.96
CA GLU A 53 20.94 -5.23 -5.37
C GLU A 53 19.95 -4.07 -5.26
N ASN A 54 18.65 -4.33 -5.38
CA ASN A 54 17.62 -3.29 -5.42
C ASN A 54 16.78 -3.19 -4.14
N PHE A 55 17.13 -3.92 -3.08
CA PHE A 55 16.34 -3.97 -1.84
C PHE A 55 15.97 -2.59 -1.28
N SER A 56 16.91 -1.62 -1.26
CA SER A 56 16.64 -0.26 -0.79
C SER A 56 15.60 0.48 -1.66
N SER A 57 15.68 0.32 -2.98
CA SER A 57 14.72 0.90 -3.93
C SER A 57 13.34 0.24 -3.77
N TRP A 58 13.31 -1.09 -3.69
CA TRP A 58 12.09 -1.85 -3.42
C TRP A 58 11.44 -1.44 -2.09
N GLN A 59 12.23 -1.32 -1.02
CA GLN A 59 11.75 -0.91 0.30
C GLN A 59 11.15 0.51 0.27
N THR A 60 11.73 1.41 -0.53
CA THR A 60 11.20 2.75 -0.74
C THR A 60 9.83 2.70 -1.43
N GLN A 61 9.69 1.90 -2.49
CA GLN A 61 8.42 1.76 -3.22
C GLN A 61 7.32 1.10 -2.39
N ILE A 62 7.63 0.01 -1.68
CA ILE A 62 6.64 -0.66 -0.81
C ILE A 62 6.20 0.26 0.34
N THR A 63 7.12 1.05 0.90
CA THR A 63 6.78 2.04 1.93
C THR A 63 5.90 3.17 1.39
N ALA A 64 6.13 3.60 0.14
CA ALA A 64 5.29 4.59 -0.52
C ALA A 64 3.86 4.05 -0.72
N LEU A 65 3.72 2.79 -1.16
CA LEU A 65 2.42 2.11 -1.26
C LEU A 65 1.70 2.10 0.10
N PHE A 66 2.38 1.72 1.18
CA PHE A 66 1.74 1.69 2.51
C PHE A 66 1.34 3.07 3.02
N LYS A 67 2.08 4.12 2.66
CA LYS A 67 1.70 5.51 2.96
C LYS A 67 0.45 5.93 2.20
N LEU A 68 0.35 5.56 0.92
CA LEU A 68 -0.84 5.84 0.09
C LEU A 68 -2.09 5.10 0.59
N GLY A 69 -1.93 3.89 1.11
CA GLY A 69 -3.00 3.12 1.73
C GLY A 69 -3.30 3.48 3.19
N GLY A 70 -2.55 4.39 3.82
CA GLY A 70 -2.73 4.75 5.23
C GLY A 70 -2.33 3.67 6.25
N VAL A 71 -1.72 2.57 5.79
CA VAL A 71 -1.42 1.36 6.59
C VAL A 71 0.04 1.25 7.03
N LYS A 72 0.88 2.26 6.75
CA LYS A 72 2.32 2.26 7.02
C LYS A 72 2.67 1.77 8.42
N ASN A 73 2.02 2.32 9.45
CA ASN A 73 2.36 1.99 10.84
C ASN A 73 1.99 0.54 11.16
N GLY A 74 0.79 0.10 10.77
CA GLY A 74 0.37 -1.30 10.90
C GLY A 74 1.31 -2.26 10.17
N MET A 75 1.82 -1.90 8.99
CA MET A 75 2.75 -2.78 8.26
C MET A 75 4.16 -2.82 8.85
N LEU A 76 4.74 -1.66 9.18
CA LEU A 76 6.14 -1.59 9.63
C LEU A 76 6.31 -1.97 11.10
N ASN A 77 5.37 -1.53 11.96
CA ASN A 77 5.44 -1.78 13.40
C ASN A 77 4.67 -3.06 13.78
N ARG A 78 3.89 -3.64 12.86
CA ARG A 78 2.99 -4.78 13.07
C ARG A 78 1.86 -4.52 14.07
N GLU A 79 1.63 -3.26 14.42
CA GLU A 79 0.57 -2.84 15.32
C GLU A 79 -0.02 -1.49 14.87
N PRO A 80 -1.36 -1.32 14.91
CA PRO A 80 -2.36 -2.35 15.21
C PRO A 80 -2.46 -3.40 14.09
N ALA A 81 -3.22 -4.48 14.35
CA ALA A 81 -3.58 -5.45 13.31
C ALA A 81 -4.28 -4.74 12.14
N LEU A 82 -4.07 -5.27 10.93
CA LEU A 82 -4.76 -4.76 9.75
C LEU A 82 -6.21 -5.20 9.76
N GLU A 83 -7.07 -4.35 9.20
CA GLU A 83 -8.42 -4.77 8.80
C GLU A 83 -8.33 -5.87 7.73
N GLU A 84 -9.31 -6.76 7.69
CA GLU A 84 -9.31 -7.95 6.83
C GLU A 84 -9.18 -7.62 5.34
N ASP A 85 -9.89 -6.60 4.86
CA ASP A 85 -9.82 -6.16 3.46
C ASP A 85 -8.44 -5.60 3.09
N ASN A 86 -7.84 -4.83 4.00
CA ASN A 86 -6.50 -4.28 3.84
C ASN A 86 -5.46 -5.40 3.84
N ASN A 87 -5.60 -6.36 4.76
CA ASN A 87 -4.72 -7.53 4.83
C ASN A 87 -4.79 -8.36 3.54
N THR A 88 -5.99 -8.71 3.09
CA THR A 88 -6.22 -9.50 1.86
C THR A 88 -5.64 -8.81 0.63
N THR A 89 -5.90 -7.52 0.47
CA THR A 89 -5.38 -6.72 -0.65
C THR A 89 -3.85 -6.67 -0.64
N LEU A 90 -3.24 -6.46 0.53
CA LEU A 90 -1.79 -6.40 0.65
C LEU A 90 -1.13 -7.76 0.45
N CYS A 91 -1.73 -8.87 0.91
CA CYS A 91 -1.25 -10.21 0.59
C CYS A 91 -1.20 -10.43 -0.93
N ALA A 92 -2.28 -10.09 -1.64
CA ALA A 92 -2.32 -10.22 -3.09
C ALA A 92 -1.23 -9.38 -3.77
N ILE A 93 -1.01 -8.13 -3.34
CA ILE A 93 0.05 -7.27 -3.90
C ILE A 93 1.43 -7.87 -3.64
N ILE A 94 1.72 -8.27 -2.41
CA ILE A 94 3.03 -8.83 -2.01
C ILE A 94 3.31 -10.13 -2.77
N LEU A 95 2.34 -11.04 -2.87
CA LEU A 95 2.48 -12.33 -3.54
C LEU A 95 2.53 -12.19 -5.08
N SER A 96 1.91 -11.16 -5.65
CA SER A 96 1.92 -10.94 -7.10
C SER A 96 3.27 -10.47 -7.65
N LYS A 97 4.19 -10.03 -6.79
CA LYS A 97 5.50 -9.53 -7.19
C LYS A 97 6.53 -10.67 -7.13
N PRO A 98 7.19 -11.01 -8.24
CA PRO A 98 8.17 -12.08 -8.25
C PRO A 98 9.42 -11.68 -7.44
N PHE A 99 10.05 -12.68 -6.82
CA PHE A 99 11.30 -12.57 -6.07
C PHE A 99 12.36 -13.37 -6.81
N ILE A 100 13.49 -12.74 -7.13
CA ILE A 100 14.63 -13.42 -7.76
C ILE A 100 15.58 -13.90 -6.65
N ASP A 101 16.14 -15.10 -6.82
CA ASP A 101 17.19 -15.70 -5.98
C ASP A 101 16.83 -16.18 -4.57
N THR A 102 15.57 -16.56 -4.30
CA THR A 102 15.24 -17.23 -3.02
C THR A 102 14.74 -18.65 -3.25
N PRO A 103 15.24 -19.67 -2.51
CA PRO A 103 14.51 -20.92 -2.41
C PRO A 103 13.13 -20.58 -1.82
N ASN A 104 12.06 -20.99 -2.51
CA ASN A 104 10.63 -20.64 -2.39
C ASN A 104 9.97 -20.72 -0.99
N ASN A 105 10.72 -20.73 0.10
CA ASN A 105 10.28 -21.17 1.42
C ASN A 105 9.91 -20.04 2.38
N PHE A 106 9.67 -18.82 1.88
CA PHE A 106 9.27 -17.70 2.73
C PHE A 106 7.75 -17.56 2.88
N VAL A 107 6.98 -18.20 1.99
CA VAL A 107 5.52 -18.34 2.13
C VAL A 107 5.22 -19.71 2.75
N ASN A 108 4.39 -19.75 3.77
CA ASN A 108 3.95 -20.97 4.44
C ASN A 108 2.51 -20.80 4.96
N ALA A 109 1.92 -21.87 5.50
CA ALA A 109 0.56 -21.86 6.03
C ALA A 109 0.34 -20.89 7.22
N GLU A 110 1.41 -20.36 7.83
CA GLU A 110 1.31 -19.38 8.92
C GLU A 110 1.26 -17.94 8.42
N ASN A 111 1.70 -17.68 7.18
CA ASN A 111 1.84 -16.32 6.68
C ASN A 111 1.21 -16.06 5.31
N GLU A 112 0.73 -17.08 4.59
CA GLU A 112 0.16 -16.92 3.24
C GLU A 112 -1.03 -15.96 3.20
N ASP A 113 -1.76 -15.83 4.30
CA ASP A 113 -2.92 -14.96 4.48
C ASP A 113 -2.62 -13.76 5.40
N GLN A 114 -1.37 -13.51 5.81
CA GLN A 114 -1.02 -12.45 6.77
C GLN A 114 0.03 -11.50 6.20
N ALA A 115 -0.40 -10.33 5.73
CA ALA A 115 0.47 -9.37 5.02
C ALA A 115 1.66 -8.89 5.88
N GLN A 116 1.43 -8.69 7.18
CA GLN A 116 2.46 -8.32 8.14
C GLN A 116 3.53 -9.42 8.32
N LEU A 117 3.13 -10.71 8.24
CA LEU A 117 4.04 -11.85 8.33
C LEU A 117 4.79 -12.10 7.03
N LEU A 118 4.15 -11.91 5.87
CA LEU A 118 4.85 -11.94 4.57
C LEU A 118 5.93 -10.86 4.51
N LEU A 119 5.59 -9.62 4.87
CA LEU A 119 6.57 -8.53 4.89
C LEU A 119 7.72 -8.85 5.86
N LYS A 120 7.42 -9.41 7.04
CA LYS A 120 8.44 -9.88 8.00
C LYS A 120 9.38 -10.90 7.40
N ALA A 121 8.83 -11.92 6.73
CA ALA A 121 9.60 -12.99 6.12
C ALA A 121 10.54 -12.44 5.04
N ILE A 122 10.04 -11.56 4.18
CA ILE A 122 10.83 -10.87 3.15
C ILE A 122 11.96 -10.07 3.80
N LEU A 123 11.66 -9.19 4.76
CA LEU A 123 12.69 -8.38 5.42
C LEU A 123 13.77 -9.25 6.10
N LYS A 124 13.38 -10.36 6.74
CA LYS A 124 14.30 -11.29 7.39
C LYS A 124 15.23 -11.97 6.39
N LEU A 125 14.72 -12.38 5.22
CA LEU A 125 15.53 -12.96 4.15
C LEU A 125 16.63 -11.98 3.71
N PHE A 126 16.28 -10.72 3.46
CA PHE A 126 17.23 -9.73 2.95
C PHE A 126 18.26 -9.30 3.98
N ILE A 127 17.88 -9.20 5.25
CA ILE A 127 18.84 -9.01 6.35
C ILE A 127 19.81 -10.20 6.42
N SER A 128 19.31 -11.44 6.25
CA SER A 128 20.16 -12.63 6.26
C SER A 128 21.09 -12.74 5.04
N LEU A 129 20.70 -12.16 3.91
CA LEU A 129 21.47 -12.16 2.66
C LEU A 129 22.50 -11.02 2.59
N GLU A 130 22.53 -10.12 3.58
CA GLU A 130 23.50 -9.04 3.66
C GLU A 130 24.94 -9.62 3.75
N PRO A 131 25.89 -9.23 2.87
CA PRO A 131 27.25 -9.77 2.87
C PRO A 131 27.96 -9.67 4.22
N TYR A 132 27.69 -8.60 4.98
CA TYR A 132 28.22 -8.41 6.33
C TYR A 132 27.71 -9.51 7.30
N ASN A 133 26.42 -9.82 7.26
CA ASN A 133 25.83 -10.87 8.09
C ASN A 133 26.29 -12.26 7.65
N GLN A 134 26.45 -12.49 6.35
CA GLN A 134 27.00 -13.74 5.80
C GLN A 134 28.47 -13.94 6.21
N ALA A 135 29.29 -12.89 6.19
CA ALA A 135 30.69 -12.94 6.62
C ALA A 135 30.82 -13.23 8.12
N ARG A 136 29.94 -12.68 8.98
CA ARG A 136 29.91 -12.98 10.42
C ARG A 136 29.58 -14.45 10.70
N VAL A 137 28.60 -15.02 10.00
CA VAL A 137 28.26 -16.43 10.15
C VAL A 137 29.45 -17.30 9.73
N TYR A 138 30.09 -17.00 8.60
CA TYR A 138 31.26 -17.74 8.15
C TYR A 138 32.44 -17.66 9.14
N ASN A 139 32.72 -16.46 9.67
CA ASN A 139 33.78 -16.27 10.67
C ASN A 139 33.46 -17.00 11.99
N SER A 140 32.20 -17.05 12.41
CA SER A 140 31.79 -17.76 13.62
C SER A 140 31.85 -19.29 13.48
N VAL A 141 31.62 -19.81 12.28
CA VAL A 141 31.67 -21.26 12.00
C VAL A 141 33.10 -21.72 11.73
N SER A 142 33.95 -20.88 11.12
CA SER A 142 35.37 -21.22 10.93
C SER A 142 36.16 -21.24 12.24
N LEU A 143 35.76 -20.43 13.24
CA LEU A 143 36.35 -20.43 14.58
C LEU A 143 35.95 -21.63 15.46
N CYS A 144 35.03 -22.48 15.01
CA CYS A 144 34.62 -23.70 15.71
C CYS A 144 35.19 -24.99 15.10
N LEU A 145 36.04 -24.87 14.07
CA LEU A 145 36.68 -26.01 13.37
C LEU A 145 38.21 -26.02 13.50
N GLU A 146 38.77 -25.22 14.41
CA GLU A 146 40.13 -25.40 14.96
C GLU A 146 40.05 -25.98 16.37
#